data_AF-A0A7V3ZVU6-F1
#
_entry.id   AF-A0A7V3ZVU6-F1
#
_cell.length_a   1.000
_cell.length_b   1.000
_cell.length_c   1.000
_cell.angle_alpha   90.00
_cell.angle_beta   90.00
_cell.angle_gamma   90.00
#
_symmetry.space_group_name_H-M   'P 1'
#
loop_
_entity.id
_entity.type
_entity.pdbx_description
1 polymer ?
#
loop_
_entity_poly.entity_id
_entity_poly.type
_entity_poly.pdbx_seq_one_letter_code
_entity_poly.pdbx_strand_id
1 'polypeptide(L)'
;MMERIKEKVNKRIKNYTENLDLKLSQKKKEEMVNNFKNYLLEILSLEEKVKELLDKYGVLNERFFYYAYLREIYSLLNKYQKKTLEKEIALRIKKWQARGLKKFLLLKIKKIVKEKDFPTPTIYRTVPY
;
A
#
# COMPACT_ATOMS: atom_id res chain seq x y z
N MET A 1 -2.70 15.08 -14.18
CA MET A 1 -2.34 13.91 -13.35
C MET A 1 -3.19 13.85 -12.09
N MET A 2 -3.26 14.95 -11.32
CA MET A 2 -4.08 15.08 -10.11
C MET A 2 -5.58 14.81 -10.31
N GLU A 3 -6.18 15.25 -11.43
CA GLU A 3 -7.59 14.99 -11.77
C GLU A 3 -7.94 13.49 -11.76
N ARG A 4 -7.09 12.66 -12.40
CA ARG A 4 -7.32 11.21 -12.54
C ARG A 4 -7.16 10.46 -11.22
N ILE A 5 -6.25 10.92 -10.36
CA ILE A 5 -6.08 10.36 -9.01
C ILE A 5 -7.30 10.70 -8.17
N LYS A 6 -7.77 11.95 -8.22
CA LYS A 6 -8.96 12.42 -7.49
C LYS A 6 -10.21 11.64 -7.86
N GLU A 7 -10.43 11.40 -9.16
CA GLU A 7 -11.56 10.59 -9.65
C GLU A 7 -11.50 9.13 -9.16
N LYS A 8 -10.31 8.50 -9.24
CA LYS A 8 -10.11 7.13 -8.72
C LYS A 8 -10.31 7.03 -7.21
N VAL A 9 -9.84 8.03 -6.46
CA VAL A 9 -10.03 8.12 -5.01
C VAL A 9 -11.53 8.21 -4.69
N ASN A 10 -12.26 9.12 -5.34
CA ASN A 10 -13.68 9.31 -5.11
C ASN A 10 -14.49 8.04 -5.43
N LYS A 11 -14.18 7.37 -6.54
CA LYS A 11 -14.84 6.11 -6.92
C LYS A 11 -14.61 5.01 -5.88
N ARG A 12 -13.37 4.85 -5.39
CA ARG A 12 -13.04 3.83 -4.37
C ARG A 12 -13.64 4.17 -3.01
N ILE A 13 -13.64 5.44 -2.60
CA ILE A 13 -14.28 5.89 -1.36
C ILE A 13 -15.78 5.62 -1.41
N LYS A 14 -16.46 6.01 -2.50
CA LYS A 14 -17.90 5.77 -2.66
C LYS A 14 -18.23 4.28 -2.47
N ASN A 15 -17.54 3.41 -3.21
CA ASN A 15 -17.74 1.96 -3.09
C ASN A 15 -17.43 1.44 -1.67
N TYR A 16 -16.39 1.95 -1.01
CA TYR A 16 -16.09 1.56 0.37
C TYR A 16 -17.20 1.97 1.33
N THR A 17 -17.67 3.21 1.25
CA THR A 17 -18.74 3.75 2.10
C THR A 17 -20.05 2.98 1.92
N GLU A 18 -20.41 2.63 0.69
CA GLU A 18 -21.63 1.85 0.36
C GLU A 18 -21.60 0.44 0.95
N ASN A 19 -20.42 -0.14 1.16
CA ASN A 19 -20.24 -1.48 1.70
C ASN A 19 -19.96 -1.49 3.22
N LEU A 20 -20.07 -0.35 3.91
CA LEU A 20 -19.90 -0.30 5.37
C LEU A 20 -21.11 -0.90 6.10
N ASP A 21 -20.83 -1.60 7.19
CA ASP A 21 -21.87 -2.18 8.04
C ASP A 21 -22.83 -1.10 8.55
N LEU A 22 -24.12 -1.33 8.33
CA LEU A 22 -25.20 -0.44 8.73
C LEU A 22 -25.22 -0.21 10.25
N LYS A 23 -24.79 -1.20 11.04
CA LYS A 23 -24.75 -1.15 12.52
C LYS A 23 -23.69 -0.21 13.09
N LEU A 24 -22.76 0.29 12.28
CA LEU A 24 -21.73 1.23 12.74
C LEU A 24 -22.34 2.60 13.04
N SER A 25 -21.88 3.24 14.12
CA SER A 25 -22.21 4.63 14.38
C SER A 25 -21.66 5.55 13.28
N GLN A 26 -22.34 6.68 13.05
CA GLN A 26 -21.94 7.65 12.04
C GLN A 26 -20.49 8.11 12.21
N LYS A 27 -20.09 8.43 13.45
CA LYS A 27 -18.71 8.81 13.79
C LYS A 27 -17.69 7.73 13.38
N LYS A 28 -17.99 6.45 13.65
CA LYS A 28 -17.10 5.35 13.30
C LYS A 28 -17.00 5.14 11.79
N LYS A 29 -18.11 5.33 11.05
CA LYS A 29 -18.10 5.31 9.58
C LYS A 29 -17.20 6.41 9.02
N GLU A 30 -17.31 7.63 9.55
CA GLU A 30 -16.48 8.77 9.13
C GLU A 30 -14.98 8.55 9.39
N GLU A 31 -14.62 8.06 10.57
CA GLU A 31 -13.24 7.71 10.91
C GLU A 31 -12.68 6.65 9.94
N MET A 32 -13.45 5.61 9.63
CA MET A 32 -13.04 4.55 8.70
C MET A 32 -12.86 5.09 7.27
N VAL A 33 -13.77 5.93 6.79
CA VAL A 33 -13.68 6.57 5.47
C VAL A 33 -12.45 7.48 5.40
N ASN A 34 -12.18 8.26 6.44
CA ASN A 34 -11.01 9.15 6.49
C ASN A 34 -9.69 8.35 6.48
N ASN A 35 -9.60 7.29 7.28
CA ASN A 35 -8.45 6.39 7.28
C ASN A 35 -8.24 5.74 5.91
N PHE A 36 -9.32 5.29 5.27
CA PHE A 36 -9.26 4.70 3.93
C PHE A 36 -8.86 5.72 2.87
N LYS A 37 -9.36 6.97 2.94
CA LYS A 37 -8.97 8.06 2.04
C LYS A 37 -7.47 8.36 2.15
N ASN A 38 -6.94 8.48 3.37
CA ASN A 38 -5.52 8.72 3.59
C ASN A 38 -4.67 7.57 3.04
N TYR A 39 -5.05 6.33 3.33
CA TYR A 39 -4.43 5.15 2.75
C TYR A 39 -4.44 5.17 1.21
N LEU A 40 -5.56 5.54 0.59
CA LEU A 40 -5.69 5.59 -0.86
C LEU A 40 -4.80 6.63 -1.51
N LEU A 41 -4.74 7.84 -0.95
CA LEU A 41 -3.86 8.90 -1.44
C LEU A 41 -2.41 8.44 -1.44
N GLU A 42 -2.01 7.77 -0.38
CA GLU A 42 -0.67 7.24 -0.22
C GLU A 42 -0.35 6.09 -1.18
N ILE A 43 -1.25 5.10 -1.31
CA ILE A 43 -0.98 3.92 -2.12
C ILE A 43 -1.03 4.23 -3.61
N LEU A 44 -1.91 5.14 -4.05
CA LEU A 44 -2.02 5.50 -5.47
C LEU A 44 -0.77 6.21 -5.99
N SER A 45 -0.19 7.11 -5.18
CA SER A 45 1.08 7.75 -5.53
C SER A 45 2.22 6.73 -5.68
N LEU A 46 2.26 5.72 -4.80
CA LEU A 46 3.24 4.64 -4.91
C LEU A 46 2.96 3.73 -6.12
N GLU A 47 1.69 3.42 -6.41
CA GLU A 47 1.29 2.63 -7.57
C GLU A 47 1.70 3.31 -8.88
N GLU A 48 1.65 4.64 -8.97
CA GLU A 48 2.14 5.38 -10.14
C GLU A 48 3.66 5.25 -10.31
N LYS A 49 4.45 5.43 -9.24
CA LYS A 49 5.91 5.21 -9.28
C LYS A 49 6.27 3.78 -9.68
N VAL A 50 5.52 2.80 -9.17
CA VAL A 50 5.71 1.39 -9.55
C VAL A 50 5.27 1.16 -10.99
N LYS A 51 4.19 1.80 -11.46
CA LYS A 51 3.77 1.71 -12.86
C LYS A 51 4.87 2.21 -13.79
N GLU A 52 5.44 3.38 -13.55
CA GLU A 52 6.56 3.93 -14.34
C GLU A 52 7.78 2.99 -14.34
N LEU A 53 8.09 2.41 -13.18
CA LEU A 53 9.13 1.39 -13.08
C LEU A 53 8.82 0.18 -13.96
N LEU A 54 7.61 -0.37 -13.89
CA LEU A 54 7.22 -1.55 -14.67
C LEU A 54 7.14 -1.25 -16.17
N ASP A 55 6.68 -0.06 -16.55
CA ASP A 55 6.69 0.46 -17.92
C ASP A 55 8.13 0.47 -18.46
N LYS A 56 9.08 1.03 -17.70
CA LYS A 56 10.51 1.09 -18.06
C LYS A 56 11.15 -0.28 -18.29
N TYR A 57 10.67 -1.32 -17.60
CA TYR A 57 11.20 -2.68 -17.71
C TYR A 57 10.35 -3.61 -18.58
N GLY A 58 9.37 -3.08 -19.32
CA GLY A 58 8.55 -3.83 -20.27
C GLY A 58 7.65 -4.88 -19.60
N VAL A 59 7.31 -4.71 -18.32
CA VAL A 59 6.44 -5.66 -17.60
C VAL A 59 4.99 -5.34 -17.93
N LEU A 60 4.24 -6.28 -18.50
CA LEU A 60 2.83 -6.09 -18.88
C LEU A 60 1.87 -6.99 -18.10
N ASN A 61 2.05 -8.31 -18.18
CA ASN A 61 1.05 -9.29 -17.72
C ASN A 61 1.01 -9.50 -16.20
N GLU A 62 2.13 -9.27 -15.52
CA GLU A 62 2.33 -9.59 -14.09
C GLU A 62 2.27 -8.35 -13.19
N ARG A 63 1.84 -7.19 -13.72
CA ARG A 63 1.78 -5.92 -12.98
C ARG A 63 0.97 -6.01 -11.69
N PHE A 64 -0.15 -6.74 -11.74
CA PHE A 64 -1.02 -6.89 -10.59
C PHE A 64 -0.33 -7.55 -9.40
N PHE A 65 0.59 -8.51 -9.63
CA PHE A 65 1.39 -9.12 -8.58
C PHE A 65 2.40 -8.14 -7.97
N TYR A 66 3.00 -7.28 -8.80
CA TYR A 66 3.88 -6.22 -8.31
C TYR A 66 3.13 -5.17 -7.47
N TYR A 67 1.90 -4.83 -7.83
CA TYR A 67 1.04 -3.96 -7.02
C TYR A 67 0.59 -4.65 -5.71
N ALA A 68 0.32 -5.95 -5.74
CA ALA A 68 0.04 -6.72 -4.53
C ALA A 68 1.24 -6.73 -3.58
N TYR A 69 2.44 -6.97 -4.11
CA TYR A 69 3.68 -6.87 -3.34
C TYR A 69 3.88 -5.46 -2.75
N LEU A 70 3.68 -4.41 -3.55
CA LEU A 70 3.76 -3.01 -3.08
C LEU A 70 2.88 -2.79 -1.84
N ARG A 71 1.63 -3.23 -1.90
CA ARG A 71 0.66 -3.11 -0.80
C ARG A 71 1.08 -3.90 0.43
N GLU A 72 1.60 -5.11 0.25
CA GLU A 72 2.15 -5.92 1.36
C GLU A 72 3.31 -5.21 2.05
N ILE A 73 4.27 -4.65 1.30
CA ILE A 73 5.41 -3.93 1.89
C ILE A 73 4.94 -2.68 2.63
N TYR A 74 4.02 -1.91 2.04
CA TYR A 74 3.44 -0.73 2.68
C TYR A 74 2.77 -1.07 4.02
N SER A 75 1.97 -2.13 4.07
CA SER A 75 1.34 -2.61 5.32
C SER A 75 2.38 -3.06 6.36
N LEU A 76 3.48 -3.68 5.94
CA LEU A 76 4.54 -4.10 6.86
C LEU A 76 5.26 -2.90 7.49
N LEU A 77 5.51 -1.82 6.73
CA LEU A 77 6.13 -0.60 7.26
C LEU A 77 5.29 0.05 8.36
N ASN A 78 3.96 -0.01 8.23
CA ASN A 78 3.05 0.54 9.24
C ASN A 78 2.92 -0.36 10.48
N LYS A 79 3.33 -1.64 10.39
CA LYS A 79 3.13 -2.64 11.45
C LYS A 79 4.40 -2.97 12.23
N TYR A 80 5.56 -3.02 11.56
CA TYR A 80 6.80 -3.50 12.15
C TYR A 80 7.93 -2.48 12.02
N GLN A 81 8.88 -2.54 12.94
CA GLN A 81 10.07 -1.69 12.94
C GLN A 81 11.36 -2.50 12.87
N LYS A 82 12.44 -1.85 12.43
CA LYS A 82 13.84 -2.31 12.54
C LYS A 82 14.04 -3.75 12.02
N LYS A 83 14.57 -4.64 12.87
CA LYS A 83 14.98 -6.01 12.48
C LYS A 83 13.80 -6.89 12.07
N THR A 84 12.64 -6.76 12.73
CA THR A 84 11.45 -7.53 12.39
C THR A 84 10.93 -7.16 11.02
N LEU A 85 10.91 -5.85 10.72
CA LEU A 85 10.54 -5.35 9.40
C LEU A 85 11.44 -5.94 8.29
N GLU A 86 12.77 -5.94 8.46
CA GLU A 86 13.66 -6.51 7.44
C GLU A 86 13.44 -8.01 7.23
N LYS A 87 13.20 -8.77 8.30
CA LYS A 87 12.89 -10.20 8.22
C LYS A 87 11.60 -10.44 7.44
N GLU A 88 10.54 -9.71 7.78
CA GLU A 88 9.24 -9.81 7.09
C GLU A 88 9.34 -9.44 5.61
N ILE A 89 10.05 -8.35 5.28
CA ILE A 89 10.28 -7.95 3.89
C ILE A 89 11.03 -9.05 3.13
N ALA A 90 12.07 -9.64 3.73
CA ALA A 90 12.83 -10.72 3.11
C ALA A 90 11.94 -11.95 2.81
N LEU A 91 11.01 -12.29 3.71
CA LEU A 91 10.03 -13.35 3.48
C LEU A 91 9.09 -13.02 2.32
N ARG A 92 8.62 -11.77 2.20
CA ARG A 92 7.79 -11.36 1.05
C ARG A 92 8.57 -11.43 -0.26
N ILE A 93 9.83 -10.99 -0.28
CA ILE A 93 10.67 -11.12 -1.47
C ILE A 93 10.76 -12.59 -1.89
N LYS A 94 11.05 -13.52 -0.97
CA LYS A 94 11.09 -14.96 -1.28
C LYS A 94 9.75 -15.48 -1.81
N LYS A 95 8.63 -15.12 -1.17
CA LYS A 95 7.26 -15.50 -1.57
C LYS A 95 6.95 -15.11 -3.02
N TRP A 96 7.34 -13.91 -3.42
CA TRP A 96 7.04 -13.38 -4.75
C TRP A 96 8.05 -13.83 -5.81
N GLN A 97 9.31 -14.03 -5.44
CA GLN A 97 10.28 -14.70 -6.31
C GLN A 97 9.83 -16.13 -6.65
N ALA A 98 9.31 -16.89 -5.69
CA ALA A 98 8.77 -18.23 -5.94
C ALA A 98 7.56 -18.23 -6.90
N ARG A 99 6.89 -17.07 -7.06
CA ARG A 99 5.82 -16.86 -8.06
C ARG A 99 6.33 -16.38 -9.42
N GLY A 100 7.65 -16.31 -9.61
CA GLY A 100 8.28 -15.88 -10.87
C GLY A 100 8.62 -14.39 -10.96
N LEU A 101 8.32 -13.57 -9.94
CA LEU A 101 8.61 -12.14 -10.01
C LEU A 101 10.12 -11.88 -9.94
N LYS A 102 10.60 -10.98 -10.79
CA LYS A 102 12.01 -10.58 -10.86
C LYS A 102 12.45 -9.90 -9.56
N LYS A 103 13.45 -10.49 -8.88
CA LYS A 103 13.99 -10.01 -7.59
C LYS A 103 14.40 -8.54 -7.64
N PHE A 104 15.05 -8.10 -8.71
CA PHE A 104 15.53 -6.72 -8.81
C PHE A 104 14.37 -5.72 -8.83
N LEU A 105 13.22 -6.06 -9.44
CA LEU A 105 12.02 -5.22 -9.42
C LEU A 105 11.41 -5.16 -8.02
N LEU A 106 11.35 -6.30 -7.31
CA LEU A 106 10.89 -6.34 -5.92
C LEU A 106 11.76 -5.47 -4.99
N LEU A 107 13.08 -5.45 -5.21
CA LEU A 107 14.00 -4.59 -4.46
C LEU A 107 13.82 -3.11 -4.79
N LYS A 108 13.59 -2.77 -6.06
CA LYS A 108 13.29 -1.39 -6.47
C LYS A 108 11.96 -0.90 -5.90
N ILE A 109 10.93 -1.75 -5.90
CA ILE A 109 9.65 -1.43 -5.27
C ILE A 109 9.83 -1.24 -3.76
N LYS A 110 10.55 -2.14 -3.07
CA LYS A 110 10.89 -1.96 -1.64
C LYS A 110 11.50 -0.59 -1.39
N LYS A 111 12.46 -0.18 -2.23
CA LYS A 111 13.11 1.13 -2.13
C LYS A 111 12.11 2.28 -2.31
N ILE A 112 11.25 2.22 -3.32
CA ILE A 112 10.17 3.21 -3.55
C ILE A 112 9.27 3.37 -2.32
N VAL A 113 8.91 2.27 -1.65
CA VAL A 113 8.07 2.35 -0.43
C VAL A 113 8.85 2.93 0.76
N LYS A 114 10.14 2.60 0.88
CA LYS A 114 10.99 3.02 2.00
C LYS A 114 11.51 4.46 1.92
N GLU A 115 11.77 4.96 0.72
CA GLU A 115 12.20 6.34 0.48
C GLU A 115 11.08 7.36 0.68
N LYS A 116 9.93 6.91 1.18
CA LYS A 116 8.89 7.80 1.67
C LYS A 116 9.36 8.36 3.01
N ASP A 117 9.65 9.66 3.03
CA ASP A 117 9.71 10.44 4.28
C ASP A 117 8.33 10.34 4.94
N PHE A 118 8.22 9.52 5.98
CA PHE A 118 7.02 9.48 6.81
C PHE A 118 7.16 10.54 7.91
N PRO A 119 6.20 11.47 8.08
CA PRO A 119 5.72 11.74 9.43
C PRO A 119 5.07 10.43 9.92
N THR A 120 5.63 9.84 10.98
CA THR A 120 5.09 8.65 11.63
C THR A 120 3.57 8.77 11.86
N PRO A 121 2.74 7.81 11.42
CA PRO A 121 1.34 7.78 11.80
C PRO A 121 1.21 7.47 13.30
N THR A 122 0.80 8.47 14.08
CA THR A 122 0.56 8.38 15.53
C THR A 122 -0.75 7.63 15.84
N ILE A 123 -0.96 6.40 15.34
CA ILE A 123 -2.23 5.70 15.61
C ILE A 123 -2.15 4.20 15.87
N TYR A 124 -0.95 3.60 15.98
CA TYR A 124 -0.80 2.22 16.49
C TYR A 124 0.12 2.11 17.71
N ARG A 125 0.12 3.14 18.57
CA ARG A 125 0.53 2.97 19.98
C ARG A 125 -0.70 2.62 20.80
N THR A 126 -0.96 1.33 20.96
CA THR A 126 -1.50 0.70 22.18
C THR A 126 -1.80 -0.77 21.89
N VAL A 127 -0.81 -1.62 22.10
CA VAL A 127 -1.07 -2.89 22.79
C VAL A 127 -0.03 -2.92 23.91
N PRO A 128 -0.40 -2.59 25.16
CA PRO A 128 0.49 -2.85 26.28
C PRO A 128 0.64 -4.38 26.38
N TYR A 129 1.88 -4.84 26.43
CA TYR A 129 2.20 -6.14 27.00
C TYR A 129 1.95 -6.10 28.51
#